data_AF-A0A5B7V669-F1
#
_entry.id   AF-A0A5B7V669-F1
#
_cell.length_a   1.000
_cell.length_b   1.000
_cell.length_c   1.000
_cell.angle_alpha   90.00
_cell.angle_beta   90.00
_cell.angle_gamma   90.00
#
_symmetry.space_group_name_H-M   'P 1'
#
loop_
_entity.id
_entity.type
_entity.pdbx_description
1 polymer ?
#
loop_
_entity_poly.entity_id
_entity_poly.type
_entity_poly.pdbx_seq_one_letter_code
_entity_poly.pdbx_strand_id
1 'polypeptide(L)'
;MPERTALYRYLADDGHPLYIGITGNVKERREAHSHQPWHREAASFVVEWHDSAADAAAAEIRAIKAELPTYNRAHNFGDITLDDMAWPSLAKAHRTKAIQLAELMRIEIETGRWPVGHKLPGPRALAAAVDIGWCTARQAIEKLVDARYVYLRRGFGHFVRQRRLL
;
A
#
# COMPACT_ATOMS: atom_id res chain seq x y z
N MET A 1 23.78 25.98 -10.30
CA MET A 1 23.87 24.51 -10.40
C MET A 1 22.64 23.94 -9.72
N PRO A 2 21.99 22.87 -10.22
CA PRO A 2 20.96 22.21 -9.42
C PRO A 2 21.61 21.72 -8.12
N GLU A 3 21.00 22.06 -6.99
CA GLU A 3 21.51 21.65 -5.68
C GLU A 3 21.28 20.15 -5.52
N ARG A 4 22.33 19.41 -5.15
CA ARG A 4 22.25 17.97 -4.95
C ARG A 4 21.19 17.64 -3.91
N THR A 5 20.48 16.54 -4.11
CA THR A 5 19.40 16.10 -3.21
C THR A 5 19.72 14.72 -2.68
N ALA A 6 19.64 14.55 -1.36
CA ALA A 6 19.86 13.28 -0.68
C ALA A 6 18.60 12.41 -0.74
N LEU A 7 18.76 11.14 -1.10
CA LEU A 7 17.86 10.04 -0.76
C LEU A 7 18.36 9.41 0.55
N TYR A 8 17.50 9.26 1.54
CA TYR A 8 17.87 8.69 2.83
C TYR A 8 16.92 7.59 3.27
N ARG A 9 17.44 6.69 4.12
CA ARG A 9 16.69 5.59 4.72
C ARG A 9 16.92 5.55 6.23
N TYR A 10 15.85 5.36 6.98
CA TYR A 10 15.88 4.88 8.36
C TYR A 10 15.71 3.37 8.32
N LEU A 11 16.65 2.61 8.87
CA LEU A 11 16.63 1.13 8.85
C LEU A 11 16.47 0.57 10.26
N ALA A 12 15.71 -0.51 10.39
CA ALA A 12 15.65 -1.32 11.60
C ALA A 12 16.98 -2.06 11.84
N ASP A 13 17.06 -2.78 12.95
CA ASP A 13 18.23 -3.60 13.33
C ASP A 13 18.53 -4.73 12.34
N ASP A 14 17.48 -5.32 11.75
CA ASP A 14 17.55 -6.35 10.71
C ASP A 14 17.84 -5.80 9.30
N GLY A 15 18.00 -4.48 9.17
CA GLY A 15 18.24 -3.79 7.89
C GLY A 15 16.97 -3.52 7.06
N HIS A 16 15.77 -3.92 7.53
CA HIS A 16 14.53 -3.57 6.85
C HIS A 16 14.29 -2.04 6.91
N PRO A 17 13.93 -1.38 5.80
CA PRO A 17 13.69 0.05 5.85
C PRO A 17 12.39 0.38 6.58
N LEU A 18 12.51 1.27 7.55
CA LEU A 18 11.38 1.83 8.28
C LEU A 18 10.79 3.02 7.51
N TYR A 19 11.64 3.90 6.98
CA TYR A 19 11.20 5.07 6.21
C TYR A 19 12.25 5.46 5.18
N ILE A 20 11.81 5.85 3.99
CA ILE A 20 12.65 6.36 2.90
C ILE A 20 12.16 7.77 2.54
N GLY A 21 13.07 8.71 2.35
CA GLY A 21 12.75 10.10 2.07
C GLY A 21 13.81 10.80 1.24
N ILE A 22 13.47 11.96 0.64
CA ILE A 22 14.46 12.87 0.05
C ILE A 22 14.54 14.23 0.76
N THR A 23 15.70 14.89 0.69
CA THR A 23 15.90 16.26 1.20
C THR A 23 17.15 16.92 0.62
N GLY A 24 17.15 18.25 0.46
CA GLY A 24 18.36 19.03 0.18
C GLY A 24 19.23 19.27 1.43
N ASN A 25 18.62 19.21 2.62
CA ASN A 25 19.31 19.40 3.90
C ASN A 25 19.00 18.24 4.85
N VAL A 26 19.97 17.34 5.02
CA VAL A 26 19.83 16.14 5.86
C VAL A 26 19.70 16.50 7.33
N LYS A 27 20.49 17.47 7.83
CA LYS A 27 20.51 17.83 9.25
C LYS A 27 19.14 18.33 9.72
N GLU A 28 18.61 19.34 9.04
CA GLU A 28 17.30 19.92 9.36
C GLU A 28 16.18 18.89 9.22
N ARG A 29 16.21 18.06 8.17
CA ARG A 29 15.16 17.06 7.96
C ARG A 29 15.14 16.00 9.05
N ARG A 30 16.30 15.59 9.56
CA ARG A 30 16.37 14.63 10.68
C ARG A 30 15.80 15.21 11.96
N GLU A 31 16.13 16.45 12.28
CA GLU A 31 15.59 17.15 13.45
C GLU A 31 14.07 17.31 13.35
N ALA A 32 13.56 17.73 12.19
CA ALA A 32 12.12 17.82 11.94
C ALA A 32 11.38 16.47 12.09
N HIS A 33 12.05 15.35 11.81
CA HIS A 33 11.48 14.00 11.93
C HIS A 33 11.73 13.32 13.29
N SER A 34 12.40 13.97 14.24
CA SER A 34 12.77 13.38 15.55
C SER A 34 11.59 12.83 16.37
N HIS A 35 10.38 13.33 16.13
CA HIS A 35 9.14 12.94 16.81
C HIS A 35 8.45 11.73 16.17
N GLN A 36 8.88 11.32 14.97
CA GLN A 36 8.24 10.23 14.24
C GLN A 36 8.67 8.86 14.82
N PRO A 37 7.79 7.84 14.80
CA PRO A 37 8.08 6.54 15.42
C PRO A 37 9.31 5.87 14.78
N TRP A 38 9.42 5.88 13.45
CA TRP A 38 10.57 5.32 12.73
C TRP A 38 11.91 6.00 13.07
N HIS A 39 11.90 7.25 13.53
CA HIS A 39 13.14 7.91 13.95
C HIS A 39 13.68 7.28 15.25
N ARG A 40 12.79 6.86 16.15
CA ARG A 40 13.16 6.21 17.42
C ARG A 40 13.49 4.73 17.25
N GLU A 41 12.80 4.06 16.33
CA GLU A 41 12.97 2.63 16.06
C GLU A 41 14.19 2.32 15.19
N ALA A 42 14.70 3.29 14.43
CA ALA A 42 15.81 3.04 13.53
C ALA A 42 17.12 2.74 14.26
N ALA A 43 17.75 1.64 13.89
CA ALA A 43 19.10 1.29 14.30
C ALA A 43 20.16 2.04 13.47
N SER A 44 19.84 2.39 12.21
CA SER A 44 20.77 3.12 11.35
C SER A 44 20.07 4.10 10.40
N PHE A 45 20.86 5.05 9.91
CA PHE A 45 20.43 6.08 8.96
C PHE A 45 21.46 6.16 7.82
N VAL A 46 21.02 5.91 6.59
CA VAL A 46 21.89 5.86 5.41
C VAL A 46 21.48 6.95 4.42
N VAL A 47 22.47 7.56 3.76
CA VAL A 47 22.28 8.66 2.81
C VAL A 47 22.99 8.35 1.49
N GLU A 48 22.30 8.60 0.39
CA GLU A 48 22.80 8.56 -0.98
C GLU A 48 22.52 9.92 -1.63
N TRP A 49 23.49 10.50 -2.35
CA TRP A 49 23.31 11.80 -2.99
C TRP A 49 23.06 11.65 -4.49
N HIS A 50 22.06 12.36 -4.99
CA HIS A 50 21.78 12.48 -6.42
C HIS A 50 22.09 13.90 -6.90
N ASP A 51 22.43 14.01 -8.19
CA ASP A 51 22.83 15.28 -8.80
C ASP A 51 21.68 16.28 -8.94
N SER A 52 20.42 15.83 -8.85
CA SER A 52 19.24 16.68 -8.90
C SER A 52 18.09 16.18 -8.01
N ALA A 53 17.18 17.09 -7.67
CA ALA A 53 15.93 16.75 -6.98
C ALA A 53 15.04 15.80 -7.80
N ALA A 54 15.04 15.91 -9.12
CA ALA A 54 14.27 15.03 -10.00
C ALA A 54 14.79 13.59 -9.96
N ASP A 55 16.13 13.42 -9.99
CA ASP A 55 16.76 12.10 -9.90
C ASP A 55 16.52 11.46 -8.53
N ALA A 56 16.64 12.26 -7.46
CA ALA A 56 16.35 11.81 -6.10
C ALA A 56 14.88 11.37 -5.94
N ALA A 57 13.93 12.14 -6.47
CA ALA A 57 12.50 11.79 -6.41
C ALA A 57 12.19 10.50 -7.19
N ALA A 58 12.76 10.34 -8.38
CA ALA A 58 12.60 9.11 -9.15
C ALA A 58 13.23 7.90 -8.42
N ALA A 59 14.39 8.08 -7.79
CA ALA A 59 15.04 7.06 -6.99
C ALA A 59 14.24 6.70 -5.72
N GLU A 60 13.68 7.70 -5.02
CA GLU A 60 12.81 7.54 -3.85
C GLU A 60 11.59 6.67 -4.17
N ILE A 61 10.88 6.99 -5.26
CA ILE A 61 9.70 6.21 -5.69
C ILE A 61 10.09 4.77 -5.99
N ARG A 62 11.21 4.54 -6.69
CA ARG A 62 11.70 3.18 -6.98
C ARG A 62 12.06 2.43 -5.70
N ALA A 63 12.78 3.06 -4.79
CA ALA A 63 13.20 2.47 -3.52
C ALA A 63 12.01 2.14 -2.63
N ILE A 64 11.05 3.06 -2.46
CA ILE A 64 9.83 2.82 -1.69
C ILE A 64 9.04 1.64 -2.25
N LYS A 65 8.88 1.53 -3.59
CA LYS A 65 8.17 0.41 -4.22
C LYS A 65 8.91 -0.92 -4.09
N ALA A 66 10.24 -0.91 -4.21
CA ALA A 66 11.04 -2.13 -4.21
C ALA A 66 11.28 -2.67 -2.79
N GLU A 67 11.52 -1.78 -1.84
CA GLU A 67 11.95 -2.12 -0.48
C GLU A 67 10.80 -2.12 0.54
N LEU A 68 9.65 -1.56 0.15
CA LEU A 68 8.39 -1.58 0.88
C LEU A 68 8.50 -1.13 2.35
N PRO A 69 9.00 0.08 2.64
CA PRO A 69 9.33 0.49 4.00
C PRO A 69 8.10 0.54 4.92
N THR A 70 8.34 0.31 6.22
CA THR A 70 7.28 0.14 7.23
C THR A 70 6.38 1.37 7.44
N TYR A 71 6.86 2.58 7.17
CA TYR A 71 6.13 3.81 7.50
C TYR A 71 5.81 4.71 6.30
N ASN A 72 6.39 4.52 5.11
CA ASN A 72 5.92 5.25 3.94
C ASN A 72 4.52 4.76 3.57
N ARG A 73 3.57 5.68 3.44
CA ARG A 73 2.23 5.37 2.92
C ARG A 73 2.14 5.66 1.43
N ALA A 74 2.62 6.82 1.02
CA ALA A 74 2.72 7.20 -0.38
C ALA A 74 3.75 6.35 -1.11
N HIS A 75 3.48 6.03 -2.37
CA HIS A 75 4.33 5.27 -3.30
C HIS A 75 4.66 3.83 -2.89
N ASN A 76 4.30 3.40 -1.67
CA ASN A 76 4.62 2.08 -1.12
C ASN A 76 3.88 0.96 -1.85
N PHE A 77 2.68 1.24 -2.38
CA PHE A 77 1.86 0.25 -3.06
C PHE A 77 1.24 0.84 -4.32
N GLY A 78 0.94 -0.04 -5.29
CA GLY A 78 -0.11 0.29 -6.25
C GLY A 78 -1.44 0.29 -5.52
N ASP A 79 -2.15 1.42 -5.52
CA ASP A 79 -3.51 1.48 -4.98
C ASP A 79 -4.48 1.03 -6.07
N ILE A 80 -5.44 0.19 -5.69
CA ILE A 80 -6.62 -0.05 -6.51
C ILE A 80 -7.56 1.13 -6.29
N THR A 81 -7.77 1.91 -7.34
CA THR A 81 -8.80 2.94 -7.39
C THR A 81 -10.12 2.29 -7.83
N LEU A 82 -11.23 2.78 -7.26
CA LEU A 82 -12.59 2.33 -7.59
C LEU A 82 -13.25 3.24 -8.66
N ASP A 83 -12.45 4.10 -9.28
CA ASP A 83 -12.80 5.16 -10.24
C ASP A 83 -13.84 4.73 -11.27
N ASP A 84 -14.95 5.49 -11.34
CA ASP A 84 -16.13 5.46 -12.23
C ASP A 84 -16.67 4.10 -12.72
N MET A 85 -16.13 2.99 -12.21
CA MET A 85 -16.71 1.69 -12.38
C MET A 85 -18.05 1.74 -11.66
N ALA A 86 -19.12 1.70 -12.43
CA ALA A 86 -20.46 1.46 -11.90
C ALA A 86 -20.46 0.03 -11.34
N TRP A 87 -19.93 -0.12 -10.13
CA TRP A 87 -20.01 -1.37 -9.40
C TRP A 87 -21.49 -1.73 -9.28
N PRO A 88 -21.88 -2.95 -9.68
CA PRO A 88 -23.29 -3.28 -9.74
C PRO A 88 -23.86 -3.31 -8.32
N SER A 89 -25.09 -2.83 -8.18
CA SER A 89 -25.87 -3.07 -6.96
C SER A 89 -25.98 -4.56 -6.69
N LEU A 90 -25.78 -4.96 -5.44
CA LEU A 90 -25.84 -6.36 -5.05
C LEU A 90 -27.30 -6.85 -4.98
N ALA A 91 -27.57 -7.99 -5.59
CA ALA A 91 -28.89 -8.55 -5.72
C ALA A 91 -29.47 -9.04 -4.39
N LYS A 92 -30.80 -8.98 -4.25
CA LYS A 92 -31.54 -9.67 -3.19
C LYS A 92 -31.64 -11.16 -3.55
N ALA A 93 -30.64 -11.94 -3.15
CA ALA A 93 -30.53 -13.37 -3.45
C ALA A 93 -30.32 -14.20 -2.18
N HIS A 94 -30.45 -15.54 -2.29
CA HIS A 94 -30.19 -16.47 -1.18
C HIS A 94 -28.76 -16.36 -0.63
N ARG A 95 -27.79 -16.06 -1.51
CA ARG A 95 -26.40 -15.78 -1.11
C ARG A 95 -26.28 -14.36 -0.52
N THR A 96 -25.54 -14.26 0.57
CA THR A 96 -25.36 -12.99 1.30
C THR A 96 -24.63 -11.95 0.45
N LYS A 97 -24.89 -10.67 0.72
CA LYS A 97 -24.19 -9.55 0.05
C LYS A 97 -22.67 -9.64 0.20
N ALA A 98 -22.16 -10.18 1.31
CA ALA A 98 -20.73 -10.42 1.50
C ALA A 98 -20.14 -11.42 0.49
N ILE A 99 -20.89 -12.50 0.16
CA ILE A 99 -20.47 -13.47 -0.87
C ILE A 99 -20.45 -12.80 -2.24
N GLN A 100 -21.50 -12.04 -2.57
CA GLN A 100 -21.59 -11.37 -3.87
C GLN A 100 -20.47 -10.35 -4.07
N LEU A 101 -20.16 -9.55 -3.04
CA LEU A 101 -19.04 -8.61 -3.09
C LEU A 101 -17.69 -9.34 -3.23
N ALA A 102 -17.50 -10.46 -2.53
CA ALA A 102 -16.29 -11.27 -2.68
C ALA A 102 -16.13 -11.83 -4.10
N GLU A 103 -17.23 -12.25 -4.74
CA GLU A 103 -17.22 -12.70 -6.14
C GLU A 103 -16.85 -11.58 -7.11
N LEU A 104 -17.40 -10.37 -6.93
CA LEU A 104 -17.03 -9.20 -7.75
C LEU A 104 -15.54 -8.90 -7.64
N MET A 105 -15.03 -8.76 -6.41
CA MET A 105 -13.61 -8.51 -6.17
C MET A 105 -12.71 -9.63 -6.73
N ARG A 106 -13.17 -10.89 -6.66
CA ARG A 106 -12.44 -12.03 -7.25
C ARG A 106 -12.31 -11.89 -8.77
N ILE A 107 -13.37 -11.47 -9.47
CA ILE A 107 -13.34 -11.26 -10.92
C ILE A 107 -12.33 -10.16 -11.28
N GLU A 108 -12.29 -9.06 -10.54
CA GLU A 108 -11.30 -7.99 -10.75
C GLU A 108 -9.85 -8.51 -10.60
N ILE A 109 -9.60 -9.35 -9.61
CA ILE A 109 -8.29 -9.96 -9.37
C ILE A 109 -7.94 -10.95 -10.50
N GLU A 110 -8.86 -11.83 -10.87
CA GLU A 110 -8.63 -12.86 -11.89
C GLU A 110 -8.47 -12.30 -13.30
N THR A 111 -9.15 -11.19 -13.61
CA THR A 111 -8.99 -10.48 -14.89
C THR A 111 -7.73 -9.63 -14.92
N GLY A 112 -7.00 -9.51 -13.80
CA GLY A 112 -5.79 -8.69 -13.69
C GLY A 112 -6.04 -7.19 -13.55
N ARG A 113 -7.30 -6.74 -13.51
CA ARG A 113 -7.64 -5.33 -13.26
C ARG A 113 -7.23 -4.88 -11.87
N TRP A 114 -7.21 -5.81 -10.91
CA TRP A 114 -6.63 -5.63 -9.58
C TRP A 114 -5.31 -6.42 -9.50
N PRO A 115 -4.16 -5.79 -9.82
CA PRO A 115 -2.91 -6.51 -10.00
C PRO A 115 -2.36 -7.08 -8.69
N VAL A 116 -1.60 -8.17 -8.81
CA VAL A 116 -0.86 -8.77 -7.69
C VAL A 116 0.02 -7.72 -7.00
N GLY A 117 0.03 -7.72 -5.66
CA GLY A 117 0.78 -6.78 -4.84
C GLY A 117 0.11 -5.42 -4.66
N HIS A 118 -0.99 -5.12 -5.38
CA HIS A 118 -1.74 -3.89 -5.14
C HIS A 118 -2.56 -3.97 -3.86
N LYS A 119 -2.70 -2.81 -3.21
CA LYS A 119 -3.49 -2.63 -2.01
C LYS A 119 -4.98 -2.56 -2.36
N LEU A 120 -5.78 -3.37 -1.67
CA LEU A 120 -7.23 -3.33 -1.79
C LEU A 120 -7.82 -2.04 -1.20
N PRO A 121 -8.94 -1.56 -1.76
CA PRO A 121 -9.77 -0.57 -1.09
C PRO A 121 -10.23 -1.10 0.27
N GLY A 122 -10.24 -0.23 1.27
CA GLY A 122 -10.68 -0.61 2.62
C GLY A 122 -12.18 -0.93 2.66
N PRO A 123 -12.68 -1.60 3.72
CA PRO A 123 -14.08 -1.98 3.81
C PRO A 123 -15.06 -0.81 3.69
N ARG A 124 -14.69 0.41 4.11
CA ARG A 124 -15.53 1.61 3.97
C ARG A 124 -15.70 2.03 2.50
N ALA A 125 -14.62 2.00 1.73
CA ALA A 125 -14.65 2.36 0.31
C ALA A 125 -15.46 1.33 -0.50
N LEU A 126 -15.24 0.03 -0.23
CA LEU A 126 -16.02 -1.05 -0.84
C LEU A 126 -17.49 -0.97 -0.48
N ALA A 127 -17.80 -0.66 0.79
CA ALA A 127 -19.17 -0.52 1.26
C ALA A 127 -19.92 0.61 0.55
N ALA A 128 -19.26 1.77 0.39
CA ALA A 128 -19.82 2.91 -0.33
C ALA A 128 -20.05 2.61 -1.82
N ALA A 129 -19.14 1.86 -2.45
CA ALA A 129 -19.21 1.55 -3.88
C ALA A 129 -20.41 0.68 -4.28
N VAL A 130 -20.96 -0.11 -3.38
CA VAL A 130 -22.10 -1.01 -3.66
C VAL A 130 -23.29 -0.84 -2.70
N ASP A 131 -23.32 0.26 -1.94
CA ASP A 131 -24.36 0.60 -0.97
C ASP A 131 -24.67 -0.54 0.04
N ILE A 132 -23.69 -0.88 0.87
CA ILE A 132 -23.83 -1.88 1.94
C ILE A 132 -23.23 -1.41 3.26
N GLY A 133 -23.51 -2.17 4.34
CA GLY A 133 -22.88 -1.95 5.64
C GLY A 133 -21.39 -2.34 5.66
N TRP A 134 -20.59 -1.59 6.43
CA TRP A 134 -19.15 -1.84 6.64
C TRP A 134 -18.82 -3.26 7.11
N CYS A 135 -19.60 -3.84 8.03
CA CYS A 135 -19.39 -5.22 8.50
C CYS A 135 -19.52 -6.24 7.36
N THR A 136 -20.44 -6.01 6.41
CA THR A 136 -20.65 -6.86 5.24
C THR A 136 -19.46 -6.78 4.27
N ALA A 137 -18.93 -5.58 4.04
CA ALA A 137 -17.73 -5.39 3.21
C ALA A 137 -16.49 -6.04 3.86
N ARG A 138 -16.36 -5.94 5.18
CA ARG A 138 -15.31 -6.63 5.95
C ARG A 138 -15.39 -8.14 5.77
N GLN A 139 -16.58 -8.74 5.92
CA GLN A 139 -16.79 -10.17 5.70
C GLN A 139 -16.44 -10.60 4.26
N ALA A 140 -16.70 -9.75 3.26
CA ALA A 140 -16.32 -10.03 1.88
C ALA A 140 -14.79 -10.11 1.70
N ILE A 141 -14.05 -9.21 2.35
CA ILE A 141 -12.58 -9.27 2.37
C ILE A 141 -12.08 -10.52 3.10
N GLU A 142 -12.66 -10.86 4.26
CA GLU A 142 -12.31 -12.08 5.02
C GLU A 142 -12.47 -13.34 4.16
N LYS A 143 -13.54 -13.42 3.35
CA LYS A 143 -13.73 -14.52 2.38
C LYS A 143 -12.61 -14.61 1.34
N LEU A 144 -12.09 -13.48 0.86
CA LEU A 144 -10.95 -13.48 -0.06
C LEU A 144 -9.64 -13.86 0.63
N VAL A 145 -9.49 -13.54 1.91
CA VAL A 145 -8.34 -13.98 2.73
C VAL A 145 -8.38 -15.50 2.87
N ASP A 146 -9.53 -16.06 3.26
CA ASP A 146 -9.72 -17.50 3.41
C ASP A 146 -9.48 -18.24 2.09
N ALA A 147 -9.97 -17.69 0.98
CA ALA A 147 -9.77 -18.21 -0.36
C ALA A 147 -8.37 -17.91 -0.95
N ARG A 148 -7.49 -17.23 -0.20
CA ARG A 148 -6.11 -16.88 -0.58
C ARG A 148 -5.98 -16.03 -1.84
N TYR A 149 -6.98 -15.21 -2.17
CA TYR A 149 -6.86 -14.15 -3.18
C TYR A 149 -6.16 -12.91 -2.63
N VAL A 150 -6.25 -12.68 -1.33
CA VAL A 150 -5.64 -11.53 -0.66
C VAL A 150 -4.96 -11.95 0.63
N TYR A 151 -4.05 -11.10 1.12
CA TYR A 151 -3.41 -11.28 2.43
C TYR A 151 -3.40 -9.96 3.20
N LEU A 152 -3.43 -10.04 4.54
CA LEU A 152 -3.30 -8.88 5.42
C LEU A 152 -1.82 -8.57 5.65
N ARG A 153 -1.40 -7.34 5.38
CA ARG A 153 -0.15 -6.78 5.89
C ARG A 153 -0.50 -5.86 7.06
N ARG A 154 -0.10 -6.25 8.29
CA ARG A 154 -0.39 -5.49 9.52
C ARG A 154 0.01 -4.02 9.36
N GLY A 155 -0.85 -3.10 9.80
CA GLY A 155 -0.65 -1.65 9.67
C GLY A 155 -0.95 -1.05 8.29
N PHE A 156 -1.00 -1.87 7.23
CA PHE A 156 -1.14 -1.39 5.86
C PHE A 156 -2.44 -1.77 5.17
N GLY A 157 -3.06 -2.89 5.53
CA GLY A 157 -4.33 -3.36 4.95
C GLY A 157 -4.17 -4.65 4.15
N HIS A 158 -5.10 -4.90 3.24
CA HIS A 158 -5.15 -6.12 2.44
C HIS A 158 -4.54 -5.91 1.06
N PHE A 159 -3.88 -6.94 0.55
CA PHE A 159 -3.13 -6.90 -0.70
C PHE A 159 -3.48 -8.09 -1.58
N VAL A 160 -3.54 -7.88 -2.90
CA VAL A 160 -3.77 -8.95 -3.86
C VAL A 160 -2.58 -9.92 -3.83
N ARG A 161 -2.89 -11.20 -3.68
CA ARG A 161 -1.89 -12.27 -3.58
C ARG A 161 -1.55 -12.86 -4.95
N GLN A 162 -0.29 -13.20 -5.17
CA GLN A 162 0.09 -14.04 -6.30
C GLN A 162 -0.46 -15.46 -6.13
N ARG A 163 -1.38 -15.89 -6.99
CA ARG A 163 -1.73 -17.31 -7.12
C ARG A 163 -0.69 -17.95 -8.05
N ARG A 164 0.06 -18.94 -7.55
CA ARG A 164 0.61 -19.96 -8.44
C ARG A 164 -0.57 -20.77 -8.95
N LEU A 165 -0.83 -20.73 -10.25
CA LEU A 165 -1.54 -21.81 -10.91
C LEU A 165 -0.59 -23.01 -10.82
N LEU A 166 -1.01 -24.07 -10.13
CA LEU A 166 -0.34 -25.36 -10.15
C LEU A 166 -0.57 -26.01 -11.51
#